data_AF-A0A8W8JZK4-F1
#
_entry.id   AF-A0A8W8JZK4-F1
#
_cell.length_a   1.000
_cell.length_b   1.000
_cell.length_c   1.000
_cell.angle_alpha   90.00
_cell.angle_beta   90.00
_cell.angle_gamma   90.00
#
_symmetry.space_group_name_H-M   'P 1'
#
loop_
_entity.id
_entity.type
_entity.pdbx_description
1 polymer ?
#
loop_
_entity_poly.entity_id
_entity_poly.type
_entity_poly.pdbx_seq_one_letter_code
_entity_poly.pdbx_strand_id
1 'polypeptide(L)'
;MWKCLVLIAVFLVFLQETEGWCGRPPGYAHSKTVCEHKQLHLRCGRHRRIHVVSAIYGRTNRHTCGHGRVGTTSCKARHASFKVKRRCNGKRSCRIRASNGVFGDPCVGTFKYLKVRYQCKRPRYTHSKTVCEHNRLHLRCGRHRRIHVVSAMYGRTNRHTCGHGPIGTTSCKAGHASFKVKRKCNGKRSCRIRASNGVFGDPCVGTFKYLKVRYQCKRE
;
A
#
# COMPACT_ATOMS: atom_id res chain seq x y z
N MET A 1 -9.02 25.83 4.44
CA MET A 1 -10.31 25.23 4.07
C MET A 1 -10.69 25.90 2.77
N TRP A 2 -10.77 25.20 1.65
CA TRP A 2 -11.17 25.82 0.40
C TRP A 2 -12.51 25.23 0.00
N LYS A 3 -13.55 26.07 0.04
CA LYS A 3 -14.82 25.86 -0.64
C LYS A 3 -14.52 26.05 -2.14
N CYS A 4 -14.82 25.06 -2.97
CA CYS A 4 -14.90 25.28 -4.41
C CYS A 4 -16.33 25.73 -4.69
N LEU A 5 -16.50 26.95 -5.19
CA LEU A 5 -17.76 27.40 -5.77
C LEU A 5 -18.02 26.55 -7.02
N VAL A 6 -19.02 25.68 -6.97
CA VAL A 6 -19.58 25.08 -8.18
C VAL A 6 -20.60 26.09 -8.67
N LEU A 7 -20.28 26.79 -9.76
CA LEU A 7 -21.28 27.57 -10.50
C LEU A 7 -22.21 26.58 -11.20
N ILE A 8 -23.29 26.20 -10.52
CA ILE A 8 -24.39 25.45 -11.15
C ILE A 8 -25.29 26.50 -11.79
N ALA A 9 -25.10 26.74 -13.09
CA ALA A 9 -26.15 27.27 -13.93
C ALA A 9 -27.13 26.12 -14.16
N VAL A 10 -28.36 26.23 -13.63
CA VAL A 10 -29.65 25.79 -14.20
C VAL A 10 -30.73 25.96 -13.13
N PHE A 11 -31.85 26.48 -13.61
CA PHE A 11 -33.06 26.93 -12.92
C PHE A 11 -33.71 25.92 -11.96
N LEU A 12 -34.24 26.48 -10.87
CA LEU A 12 -35.39 26.08 -10.04
C LEU A 12 -35.78 24.59 -10.06
N VAL A 13 -35.55 23.90 -8.93
CA VAL A 13 -36.52 23.06 -8.18
C VAL A 13 -35.77 22.17 -7.16
N PHE A 14 -36.23 22.22 -5.90
CA PHE A 14 -35.83 21.45 -4.70
C PHE A 14 -34.43 21.67 -4.07
N LEU A 15 -34.44 22.43 -2.96
CA LEU A 15 -33.38 22.49 -1.95
C LEU A 15 -33.20 21.13 -1.25
N GLN A 16 -32.28 20.31 -1.75
CA GLN A 16 -31.58 19.33 -0.92
C GLN A 16 -30.10 19.68 -0.92
N GLU A 17 -29.65 20.28 0.18
CA GLU A 17 -28.25 20.50 0.49
C GLU A 17 -27.56 19.14 0.67
N THR A 18 -27.14 18.52 -0.44
CA THR A 18 -26.08 17.53 -0.35
C THR A 18 -24.77 18.30 -0.26
N GLU A 19 -24.24 18.44 0.95
CA GLU A 19 -22.85 18.81 1.14
C GLU A 19 -21.97 17.74 0.46
N GLY A 20 -21.67 17.95 -0.82
CA GLY A 20 -20.72 17.15 -1.57
C GLY A 20 -19.30 17.51 -1.13
N TRP A 21 -18.77 16.77 -0.15
CA TRP A 21 -17.37 16.91 0.27
C TRP A 21 -16.45 16.51 -0.89
N CYS A 22 -15.89 17.50 -1.59
CA CYS A 22 -14.91 17.25 -2.65
C CYS A 22 -13.65 16.60 -2.04
N GLY A 23 -13.58 15.27 -2.11
CA GLY A 23 -12.43 14.52 -1.64
C GLY A 23 -11.19 14.91 -2.45
N ARG A 24 -10.09 15.27 -1.76
CA ARG A 24 -8.82 15.63 -2.42
C ARG A 24 -8.39 14.60 -3.47
N PRO A 25 -7.81 15.04 -4.61
CA PRO A 25 -7.50 14.16 -5.73
C PRO A 25 -6.58 12.98 -5.37
N PRO A 26 -6.65 11.86 -6.11
CA PRO A 26 -5.79 10.70 -5.92
C PRO A 26 -4.32 11.11 -5.99
N GLY A 27 -3.56 10.87 -4.92
CA GLY A 27 -2.12 11.21 -4.87
C GLY A 27 -1.80 12.52 -4.14
N TYR A 28 -2.79 13.25 -3.61
CA TYR A 28 -2.54 14.43 -2.78
C TYR A 28 -1.64 14.10 -1.57
N ALA A 29 -0.50 14.79 -1.47
CA ALA A 29 0.41 14.69 -0.35
C ALA A 29 0.04 15.71 0.73
N HIS A 30 -0.32 15.24 1.91
CA HIS A 30 -0.49 16.06 3.11
C HIS A 30 0.87 16.54 3.60
N SER A 31 0.95 17.78 4.06
CA SER A 31 2.11 18.32 4.78
C SER A 31 1.68 18.66 6.21
N LYS A 32 2.44 18.20 7.20
CA LYS A 32 2.26 18.60 8.60
C LYS A 32 3.59 19.03 9.19
N THR A 33 3.56 20.09 9.99
CA THR A 33 4.73 20.64 10.67
C THR A 33 4.42 20.77 12.15
N VAL A 34 5.39 20.43 13.01
CA VAL A 34 5.35 20.72 14.45
C VAL A 34 6.70 21.25 14.89
N CYS A 35 6.70 22.14 15.87
CA CYS A 35 7.91 22.72 16.44
C CYS A 35 8.64 21.71 17.33
N GLU A 36 9.91 21.99 17.63
CA GLU A 36 10.69 21.20 18.57
C GLU A 36 9.96 21.04 19.92
N HIS A 37 10.16 19.88 20.55
CA HIS A 37 9.49 19.37 21.75
C HIS A 37 8.01 19.02 21.61
N LYS A 38 7.32 19.43 20.53
CA LYS A 38 5.93 19.06 20.28
C LYS A 38 5.78 17.68 19.63
N GLN A 39 4.59 17.11 19.73
CA GLN A 39 4.27 15.80 19.15
C GLN A 39 3.52 15.93 17.82
N LEU A 40 4.08 15.36 16.77
CA LEU A 40 3.43 15.23 15.47
C LEU A 40 2.44 14.08 15.48
N HIS A 41 1.22 14.32 14.98
CA HIS A 41 0.21 13.28 14.78
C HIS A 41 -0.22 13.17 13.32
N LEU A 42 0.15 12.06 12.69
CA LEU A 42 -0.30 11.68 11.35
C LEU A 42 -1.51 10.74 11.45
N ARG A 43 -2.54 11.00 10.65
CA ARG A 43 -3.74 10.15 10.55
C ARG A 43 -4.16 9.99 9.09
N CYS A 44 -4.64 8.80 8.78
CA CYS A 44 -5.32 8.45 7.53
C CYS A 44 -6.72 7.90 7.84
N GLY A 45 -7.67 8.15 6.94
CA GLY A 45 -9.04 7.62 7.04
C GLY A 45 -9.13 6.09 6.91
N ARG A 46 -10.34 5.56 7.01
CA ARG A 46 -10.63 4.11 6.94
C ARG A 46 -9.98 3.46 5.71
N HIS A 47 -9.40 2.28 5.91
CA HIS A 47 -8.71 1.46 4.90
C HIS A 47 -7.50 2.11 4.17
N ARG A 48 -7.02 3.27 4.61
CA ARG A 48 -5.80 3.89 4.11
C ARG A 48 -4.68 3.81 5.15
N ARG A 49 -3.44 3.70 4.69
CA ARG A 49 -2.24 3.66 5.52
C ARG A 49 -1.33 4.82 5.15
N ILE A 50 -0.58 5.29 6.13
CA ILE A 50 0.41 6.36 5.99
C ILE A 50 1.53 5.86 5.08
N HIS A 51 1.86 6.67 4.09
CA HIS A 51 3.04 6.54 3.24
C HIS A 51 3.78 7.87 3.28
N VAL A 52 4.86 7.93 4.05
CA VAL A 52 5.72 9.10 4.17
C VAL A 52 6.48 9.31 2.86
N VAL A 53 6.33 10.48 2.27
CA VAL A 53 7.05 10.91 1.06
C VAL A 53 8.42 11.44 1.47
N SER A 54 8.43 12.43 2.37
CA SER A 54 9.65 13.03 2.93
C SER A 54 9.42 13.55 4.34
N ALA A 55 10.49 13.65 5.12
CA ALA A 55 10.47 14.37 6.38
C ALA A 55 11.79 15.11 6.60
N ILE A 56 11.70 16.26 7.25
CA ILE A 56 12.84 17.11 7.65
C ILE A 56 12.68 17.40 9.14
N TYR A 57 13.71 17.14 9.92
CA TYR A 57 13.87 17.70 11.27
C TYR A 57 15.06 18.66 11.23
N GLY A 58 14.84 19.91 11.62
CA GLY A 58 15.84 20.98 11.48
C GLY A 58 15.17 22.34 11.30
N ARG A 59 15.82 23.24 10.57
CA ARG A 59 15.26 24.55 10.21
C ARG A 59 15.69 24.92 8.80
N THR A 60 14.72 25.27 7.95
CA THR A 60 14.90 25.64 6.54
C THR A 60 14.40 27.04 6.20
N ASN A 61 13.85 27.77 7.18
CA ASN A 61 13.43 29.17 7.06
C ASN A 61 13.30 29.81 8.45
N ARG A 62 13.19 31.14 8.49
CA ARG A 62 13.14 31.93 9.74
C ARG A 62 11.76 31.91 10.40
N HIS A 63 10.69 31.86 9.62
CA HIS A 63 9.32 32.11 10.11
C HIS A 63 8.60 30.87 10.68
N THR A 64 8.90 29.67 10.19
CA THR A 64 8.26 28.44 10.67
C THR A 64 8.65 28.19 12.13
N CYS A 65 7.68 28.03 13.02
CA CYS A 65 7.93 27.91 14.46
C CYS A 65 8.78 29.08 14.97
N GLY A 66 8.22 30.29 14.87
CA GLY A 66 8.86 31.54 15.27
C GLY A 66 9.44 31.45 16.68
N HIS A 67 10.75 31.66 16.79
CA HIS A 67 11.51 31.56 18.02
C HIS A 67 12.75 32.46 17.90
N GLY A 68 13.20 33.07 18.99
CA GLY A 68 14.40 33.94 18.97
C GLY A 68 15.74 33.21 18.75
N ARG A 69 15.74 31.87 18.65
CA ARG A 69 16.96 31.05 18.54
C ARG A 69 17.05 30.47 17.13
N VAL A 70 17.50 31.30 16.19
CA VAL A 70 17.69 30.93 14.78
C VAL A 70 19.14 31.22 14.39
N GLY A 71 20.05 30.31 14.73
CA GLY A 71 21.45 30.41 14.33
C GLY A 71 21.68 30.08 12.85
N THR A 72 20.84 29.23 12.25
CA THR A 72 20.92 28.91 10.82
C THR A 72 19.58 28.45 10.23
N THR A 73 19.41 28.65 8.92
CA THR A 73 18.31 28.09 8.11
C THR A 73 18.76 26.99 7.15
N SER A 74 20.02 26.55 7.23
CA SER A 74 20.56 25.44 6.44
C SER A 74 20.69 24.17 7.28
N CYS A 75 19.68 23.89 8.12
CA CYS A 75 19.74 22.83 9.10
C CYS A 75 18.78 21.67 8.79
N LYS A 76 19.32 20.47 8.57
CA LYS A 76 18.54 19.25 8.29
C LYS A 76 19.23 18.02 8.88
N ALA A 77 18.52 17.21 9.68
CA ALA A 77 19.05 15.94 10.16
C ALA A 77 19.10 14.88 9.04
N ARG A 78 20.27 14.26 8.85
CA ARG A 78 20.59 13.30 7.77
C ARG A 78 19.55 12.18 7.60
N HIS A 79 19.06 11.60 8.70
CA HIS A 79 18.16 10.43 8.67
C HIS A 79 16.71 10.73 9.08
N ALA A 80 16.27 12.00 9.08
CA ALA A 80 14.91 12.36 9.51
C ALA A 80 13.83 11.59 8.73
N SER A 81 13.92 11.59 7.40
CA SER A 81 12.98 10.90 6.51
C SER A 81 12.91 9.40 6.78
N PHE A 82 14.05 8.73 6.94
CA PHE A 82 14.12 7.30 7.25
C PHE A 82 13.48 6.97 8.60
N LYS A 83 13.81 7.72 9.65
CA LYS A 83 13.27 7.52 11.01
C LYS A 83 11.73 7.65 11.01
N VAL A 84 11.18 8.65 10.32
CA VAL A 84 9.73 8.85 10.19
C VAL A 84 9.08 7.74 9.35
N LYS A 85 9.69 7.35 8.22
CA LYS A 85 9.22 6.23 7.38
C LYS A 85 9.13 4.94 8.19
N ARG A 86 10.21 4.57 8.89
CA ARG A 86 10.29 3.37 9.74
C ARG A 86 9.22 3.35 10.83
N ARG A 87 8.95 4.50 11.45
CA ARG A 87 7.98 4.58 12.56
C ARG A 87 6.52 4.62 12.09
N CYS A 88 6.22 5.24 10.94
CA CYS A 88 4.85 5.55 10.53
C CYS A 88 4.31 4.80 9.31
N ASN A 89 5.15 4.34 8.37
CA ASN A 89 4.65 3.70 7.16
C ASN A 89 3.79 2.47 7.49
N GLY A 90 2.70 2.29 6.74
CA GLY A 90 1.79 1.15 6.94
C GLY A 90 0.81 1.30 8.11
N LYS A 91 0.93 2.33 8.96
CA LYS A 91 0.00 2.58 10.08
C LYS A 91 -1.17 3.46 9.66
N ARG A 92 -2.30 3.39 10.39
CA ARG A 92 -3.45 4.31 10.21
C ARG A 92 -3.23 5.64 10.95
N SER A 93 -2.60 5.56 12.11
CA SER A 93 -2.29 6.67 13.00
C SER A 93 -0.85 6.49 13.47
N CYS A 94 -0.08 7.58 13.51
CA CYS A 94 1.30 7.58 13.97
C CYS A 94 1.59 8.86 14.75
N ARG A 95 2.24 8.71 15.91
CA ARG A 95 2.72 9.82 16.74
C ARG A 95 4.24 9.80 16.82
N ILE A 96 4.88 10.96 16.64
CA ILE A 96 6.34 11.13 16.74
C ILE A 96 6.63 12.45 17.45
N ARG A 97 7.53 12.44 18.45
CA ARG A 97 8.01 13.67 19.09
C ARG A 97 9.10 14.32 18.25
N ALA A 98 9.01 15.63 18.02
CA ALA A 98 10.04 16.41 17.33
C ALA A 98 11.13 16.79 18.33
N SER A 99 12.14 15.95 18.52
CA SER A 99 13.16 16.14 19.55
C SER A 99 14.50 15.54 19.17
N ASN A 100 15.57 16.10 19.73
CA ASN A 100 16.94 15.59 19.60
C ASN A 100 17.09 14.11 19.98
N GLY A 101 16.38 13.62 21.01
CA GLY A 101 16.42 12.18 21.35
C GLY A 101 15.90 11.25 20.26
N VAL A 102 15.05 11.73 19.35
CA VAL A 102 14.55 10.94 18.22
C VAL A 102 15.45 11.13 17.00
N PHE A 103 15.82 12.37 16.70
CA PHE A 103 16.43 12.72 15.40
C PHE A 103 17.94 12.99 15.45
N GLY A 104 18.51 13.21 16.64
CA GLY A 104 19.80 13.88 16.84
C GLY A 104 19.64 15.40 16.79
N ASP A 105 20.67 16.15 17.22
CA ASP A 105 20.71 17.60 17.02
C ASP A 105 21.56 17.96 15.79
N PRO A 106 20.94 18.29 14.64
CA PRO A 106 21.68 18.69 13.44
C PRO A 106 22.26 20.10 13.46
N CYS A 107 21.86 20.96 14.41
CA CYS A 107 22.30 22.35 14.49
C CYS A 107 22.06 22.90 15.90
N VAL A 108 23.07 22.75 16.76
CA VAL A 108 23.03 23.25 18.15
C VAL A 108 22.80 24.77 18.15
N GLY A 109 22.02 25.26 19.13
CA GLY A 109 21.66 26.68 19.24
C GLY A 109 20.55 27.15 18.28
N THR A 110 20.07 26.29 17.38
CA THR A 110 18.93 26.59 16.50
C THR A 110 17.70 25.79 16.93
N PHE A 111 16.58 26.48 17.17
CA PHE A 111 15.29 25.86 17.47
C PHE A 111 14.71 25.21 16.21
N LYS A 112 14.36 23.93 16.25
CA LYS A 112 14.02 23.14 15.05
C LYS A 112 12.52 22.93 14.89
N TYR A 113 12.13 22.33 13.77
CA TYR A 113 10.80 21.80 13.54
C TYR A 113 10.86 20.50 12.74
N LEU A 114 9.85 19.65 12.93
CA LEU A 114 9.63 18.45 12.13
C LEU A 114 8.55 18.74 11.07
N LYS A 115 8.93 18.78 9.80
CA LYS A 115 8.01 18.88 8.65
C LYS A 115 7.94 17.54 7.93
N VAL A 116 6.74 16.96 7.83
CA VAL A 116 6.49 15.66 7.17
C VAL A 116 5.51 15.82 6.02
N ARG A 117 5.92 15.39 4.83
CA ARG A 117 5.02 15.18 3.69
C ARG A 117 4.63 13.71 3.62
N TYR A 118 3.35 13.39 3.61
CA TYR A 118 2.84 12.01 3.57
C TYR A 118 1.57 11.89 2.73
N GLN A 119 1.33 10.69 2.21
CA GLN A 119 0.13 10.32 1.49
C GLN A 119 -0.62 9.25 2.26
N CYS A 120 -1.94 9.22 2.11
CA CYS A 120 -2.78 8.13 2.62
C CYS A 120 -3.10 7.18 1.47
N LYS A 121 -2.32 6.09 1.35
CA LYS A 121 -2.49 5.10 0.28
C LYS A 121 -3.31 3.92 0.76
N ARG A 122 -4.11 3.32 -0.12
CA ARG A 122 -4.67 1.98 0.17
C ARG A 122 -3.54 0.95 0.06
N PRO A 123 -3.31 0.11 1.08
CA PRO A 123 -2.32 -0.95 0.98
C PRO A 123 -2.72 -1.91 -0.15
N ARG A 124 -1.75 -2.26 -1.00
CA ARG A 124 -1.93 -3.26 -2.06
C ARG A 124 -1.78 -4.65 -1.45
N TYR A 125 -2.87 -5.22 -0.95
CA TYR A 125 -2.86 -6.59 -0.44
C TYR A 125 -2.76 -7.58 -1.60
N THR A 126 -1.74 -8.45 -1.55
CA THR A 126 -1.59 -9.56 -2.49
C THR A 126 -2.03 -10.83 -1.78
N HIS A 127 -3.17 -11.38 -2.20
CA HIS A 127 -3.68 -12.66 -1.74
C HIS A 127 -2.83 -13.79 -2.34
N SER A 128 -2.57 -14.83 -1.57
CA SER A 128 -1.94 -16.08 -2.03
C SER A 128 -2.91 -17.21 -1.74
N LYS A 129 -3.31 -17.98 -2.76
CA LYS A 129 -4.11 -19.18 -2.58
C LYS A 129 -3.43 -20.36 -3.26
N THR A 130 -3.52 -21.52 -2.63
CA THR A 130 -2.97 -22.78 -3.15
C THR A 130 -4.09 -23.82 -3.15
N VAL A 131 -4.12 -24.66 -4.17
CA VAL A 131 -4.97 -25.86 -4.20
C VAL A 131 -4.19 -27.02 -4.81
N CYS A 132 -4.41 -28.23 -4.33
CA CYS A 132 -3.76 -29.43 -4.85
C CYS A 132 -4.30 -29.79 -6.23
N GLU A 133 -3.56 -30.62 -6.97
CA GLU A 133 -4.02 -31.20 -8.23
C GLU A 133 -5.40 -31.88 -8.08
N HIS A 134 -6.16 -31.89 -9.17
CA HIS A 134 -7.57 -32.30 -9.31
C HIS A 134 -8.62 -31.39 -8.66
N ASN A 135 -8.23 -30.52 -7.74
CA ASN A 135 -9.14 -29.58 -7.07
C ASN A 135 -9.38 -28.28 -7.86
N ARG A 136 -10.41 -27.53 -7.46
CA ARG A 136 -10.76 -26.23 -8.08
C ARG A 136 -10.41 -25.06 -7.16
N LEU A 137 -9.56 -24.18 -7.65
CA LEU A 137 -9.23 -22.92 -7.01
C LEU A 137 -10.31 -21.87 -7.27
N HIS A 138 -10.74 -21.18 -6.21
CA HIS A 138 -11.70 -20.07 -6.30
C HIS A 138 -11.08 -18.74 -5.87
N LEU A 139 -10.90 -17.83 -6.83
CA LEU A 139 -10.50 -16.45 -6.59
C LEU A 139 -11.74 -15.57 -6.50
N ARG A 140 -11.80 -14.69 -5.49
CA ARG A 140 -12.89 -13.73 -5.31
C ARG A 140 -12.36 -12.36 -4.89
N CYS A 141 -12.99 -11.32 -5.42
CA CYS A 141 -12.82 -9.93 -5.00
C CYS A 141 -14.19 -9.36 -4.58
N GLY A 142 -14.17 -8.45 -3.60
CA GLY A 142 -15.36 -7.76 -3.11
C GLY A 142 -16.01 -6.82 -4.15
N ARG A 143 -17.08 -6.11 -3.76
CA ARG A 143 -17.79 -5.16 -4.63
C ARG A 143 -16.84 -4.11 -5.24
N HIS A 144 -17.06 -3.78 -6.52
CA HIS A 144 -16.28 -2.83 -7.32
C HIS A 144 -14.76 -3.10 -7.34
N ARG A 145 -14.34 -4.36 -7.33
CA ARG A 145 -12.94 -4.76 -7.52
C ARG A 145 -12.82 -5.95 -8.45
N ARG A 146 -11.79 -5.94 -9.31
CA ARG A 146 -11.47 -7.02 -10.22
C ARG A 146 -10.19 -7.74 -9.81
N ILE A 147 -10.14 -9.03 -10.13
CA ILE A 147 -8.97 -9.87 -9.96
C ILE A 147 -7.87 -9.37 -10.90
N HIS A 148 -6.68 -9.18 -10.33
CA HIS A 148 -5.45 -8.93 -11.06
C HIS A 148 -4.41 -9.96 -10.58
N VAL A 149 -4.19 -10.98 -11.38
CA VAL A 149 -3.22 -12.04 -11.10
C VAL A 149 -1.82 -11.47 -11.19
N VAL A 150 -1.06 -11.58 -10.10
CA VAL A 150 0.35 -11.16 -10.01
C VAL A 150 1.22 -12.28 -10.57
N SER A 151 1.04 -13.50 -10.06
CA SER A 151 1.74 -14.69 -10.55
C SER A 151 0.93 -15.94 -10.27
N ALA A 152 1.18 -16.99 -11.05
CA ALA A 152 0.69 -18.33 -10.78
C ALA A 152 1.73 -19.38 -11.15
N MET A 153 1.67 -20.52 -10.49
CA MET A 153 2.53 -21.66 -10.72
C MET A 153 1.72 -22.93 -10.51
N TYR A 154 1.78 -23.83 -11.49
CA TYR A 154 1.30 -25.20 -11.40
C TYR A 154 2.51 -26.12 -11.45
N GLY A 155 2.64 -27.03 -10.48
CA GLY A 155 3.82 -27.87 -10.34
C GLY A 155 4.04 -28.25 -8.87
N ARG A 156 5.31 -28.43 -8.49
CA ARG A 156 5.72 -28.68 -7.11
C ARG A 156 7.07 -28.04 -6.83
N THR A 157 7.16 -27.32 -5.71
CA THR A 157 8.37 -26.60 -5.26
C THR A 157 8.80 -26.92 -3.84
N ASN A 158 8.10 -27.83 -3.15
CA ASN A 158 8.44 -28.32 -1.82
C ASN A 158 7.68 -29.64 -1.53
N ARG A 159 8.11 -30.36 -0.49
CA ARG A 159 7.51 -31.64 -0.08
C ARG A 159 6.18 -31.48 0.69
N HIS A 160 6.04 -30.44 1.51
CA HIS A 160 4.93 -30.30 2.46
C HIS A 160 3.59 -29.88 1.85
N THR A 161 3.61 -29.02 0.83
CA THR A 161 2.38 -28.52 0.21
C THR A 161 1.72 -29.66 -0.55
N CYS A 162 0.48 -30.02 -0.20
CA CYS A 162 -0.23 -31.15 -0.81
C CYS A 162 0.59 -32.45 -0.71
N GLY A 163 1.01 -32.82 0.50
CA GLY A 163 1.96 -33.92 0.75
C GLY A 163 1.42 -35.35 0.58
N HIS A 164 0.12 -35.54 0.36
CA HIS A 164 -0.52 -36.86 0.33
C HIS A 164 -0.40 -37.61 -1.02
N GLY A 165 0.46 -37.17 -1.94
CA GLY A 165 0.60 -37.77 -3.28
C GLY A 165 2.05 -38.04 -3.65
N PRO A 166 2.31 -38.75 -4.75
CA PRO A 166 3.67 -39.09 -5.17
C PRO A 166 4.53 -37.84 -5.40
N ILE A 167 5.80 -37.89 -4.97
CA ILE A 167 6.75 -36.79 -5.10
C ILE A 167 8.03 -37.31 -5.75
N GLY A 168 8.07 -37.28 -7.09
CA GLY A 168 9.31 -37.56 -7.84
C GLY A 168 10.28 -36.38 -7.84
N THR A 169 9.78 -35.14 -7.77
CA THR A 169 10.63 -33.93 -7.73
C THR A 169 9.99 -32.75 -7.02
N THR A 170 10.81 -31.84 -6.49
CA THR A 170 10.41 -30.52 -5.98
C THR A 170 10.90 -29.37 -6.84
N SER A 171 11.41 -29.64 -8.04
CA SER A 171 11.88 -28.62 -8.99
C SER A 171 10.98 -28.59 -10.22
N CYS A 172 9.66 -28.56 -10.00
CA CYS A 172 8.67 -28.70 -11.06
C CYS A 172 7.77 -27.47 -11.19
N LYS A 173 7.72 -26.85 -12.39
CA LYS A 173 6.88 -25.69 -12.69
C LYS A 173 6.47 -25.68 -14.17
N ALA A 174 5.18 -25.52 -14.45
CA ALA A 174 4.69 -25.24 -15.79
C ALA A 174 4.94 -23.77 -16.17
N GLY A 175 5.72 -23.52 -17.24
CA GLY A 175 6.08 -22.18 -17.70
C GLY A 175 4.89 -21.28 -18.06
N HIS A 176 3.80 -21.87 -18.58
CA HIS A 176 2.61 -21.11 -19.03
C HIS A 176 1.53 -20.94 -17.94
N ALA A 177 1.76 -21.41 -16.72
CA ALA A 177 0.74 -21.38 -15.67
C ALA A 177 0.25 -19.94 -15.38
N SER A 178 1.17 -19.00 -15.24
CA SER A 178 0.84 -17.58 -15.02
C SER A 178 -0.02 -16.98 -16.13
N PHE A 179 0.32 -17.25 -17.40
CA PHE A 179 -0.43 -16.76 -18.55
C PHE A 179 -1.85 -17.33 -18.59
N LYS A 180 -2.01 -18.65 -18.41
CA LYS A 180 -3.31 -19.32 -18.42
C LYS A 180 -4.24 -18.79 -17.31
N VAL A 181 -3.73 -18.60 -16.10
CA VAL A 181 -4.51 -18.02 -15.00
C VAL A 181 -4.86 -16.55 -15.27
N LYS A 182 -3.91 -15.74 -15.76
CA LYS A 182 -4.15 -14.33 -16.12
C LYS A 182 -5.26 -14.21 -17.16
N ARG A 183 -5.14 -14.94 -18.27
CA ARG A 183 -6.13 -14.97 -19.37
C ARG A 183 -7.52 -15.37 -18.88
N LYS A 184 -7.61 -16.35 -17.98
CA LYS A 184 -8.89 -16.84 -17.48
C LYS A 184 -9.54 -15.93 -16.42
N CYS A 185 -8.74 -15.27 -15.58
CA CYS A 185 -9.23 -14.66 -14.34
C CYS A 185 -9.11 -13.13 -14.24
N ASN A 186 -8.21 -12.48 -14.99
CA ASN A 186 -8.06 -11.03 -14.92
C ASN A 186 -9.37 -10.33 -15.33
N GLY A 187 -9.67 -9.19 -14.70
CA GLY A 187 -10.89 -8.42 -14.97
C GLY A 187 -12.18 -9.02 -14.37
N LYS A 188 -12.14 -10.25 -13.84
CA LYS A 188 -13.32 -10.88 -13.23
C LYS A 188 -13.42 -10.55 -11.74
N ARG A 189 -14.65 -10.57 -11.20
CA ARG A 189 -14.89 -10.49 -9.74
C ARG A 189 -14.70 -11.84 -9.04
N SER A 190 -15.02 -12.91 -9.74
CA SER A 190 -14.96 -14.30 -9.27
C SER A 190 -14.41 -15.15 -10.41
N CYS A 191 -13.42 -15.99 -10.11
CA CYS A 191 -12.83 -16.90 -11.09
C CYS A 191 -12.63 -18.28 -10.46
N ARG A 192 -13.06 -19.34 -11.16
CA ARG A 192 -12.81 -20.73 -10.79
C ARG A 192 -11.89 -21.37 -11.83
N ILE A 193 -10.83 -22.03 -11.38
CA ILE A 193 -9.87 -22.74 -12.24
C ILE A 193 -9.51 -24.08 -11.62
N ARG A 194 -9.55 -25.15 -12.41
CA ARG A 194 -9.13 -26.49 -11.97
C ARG A 194 -7.61 -26.60 -12.05
N ALA A 195 -6.99 -27.13 -11.00
CA ALA A 195 -5.58 -27.49 -10.99
C ALA A 195 -5.44 -28.88 -11.62
N SER A 196 -5.19 -28.96 -12.92
CA SER A 196 -5.10 -30.26 -13.61
C SER A 196 -4.23 -30.18 -14.86
N ASN A 197 -3.71 -31.33 -15.28
CA ASN A 197 -2.92 -31.48 -16.50
C ASN A 197 -3.67 -31.02 -17.75
N GLY A 198 -4.97 -31.29 -17.87
CA GLY A 198 -5.78 -30.78 -18.99
C GLY A 198 -5.84 -29.24 -19.09
N VAL A 199 -5.57 -28.52 -18.00
CA VAL A 199 -5.51 -27.05 -18.03
C VAL A 199 -4.07 -26.58 -18.25
N PHE A 200 -3.09 -27.15 -17.53
CA PHE A 200 -1.74 -26.59 -17.45
C PHE A 200 -0.66 -27.38 -18.20
N GLY A 201 -0.97 -28.56 -18.73
CA GLY A 201 0.01 -29.58 -19.12
C GLY A 201 0.52 -30.35 -17.90
N ASP A 202 1.28 -31.43 -18.13
CA ASP A 202 2.02 -32.11 -17.06
C ASP A 202 3.51 -31.73 -17.12
N PRO A 203 3.98 -30.80 -16.27
CA PRO A 203 5.39 -30.40 -16.23
C PRO A 203 6.31 -31.41 -15.53
N CYS A 204 5.76 -32.41 -14.83
CA CYS A 204 6.55 -33.42 -14.12
C CYS A 204 5.69 -34.66 -13.85
N VAL A 205 5.74 -35.61 -14.79
CA VAL A 205 5.07 -36.90 -14.69
C VAL A 205 5.53 -37.64 -13.43
N GLY A 206 4.62 -38.36 -12.77
CA GLY A 206 4.90 -39.07 -11.51
C GLY A 206 5.03 -38.17 -10.27
N THR A 207 4.80 -36.86 -10.41
CA THR A 207 4.75 -35.93 -9.27
C THR A 207 3.36 -35.32 -9.14
N PHE A 208 2.77 -35.43 -7.96
CA PHE A 208 1.51 -34.79 -7.59
C PHE A 208 1.71 -33.29 -7.45
N LYS A 209 0.94 -32.47 -8.16
CA LYS A 209 1.19 -31.03 -8.28
C LYS A 209 0.24 -30.21 -7.42
N TYR A 210 0.45 -28.90 -7.40
CA TYR A 210 -0.48 -27.92 -6.86
C TYR A 210 -0.44 -26.63 -7.68
N LEU A 211 -1.57 -25.93 -7.70
CA LEU A 211 -1.69 -24.60 -8.28
C LEU A 211 -1.60 -23.54 -7.16
N LYS A 212 -0.55 -22.73 -7.18
CA LYS A 212 -0.38 -21.56 -6.31
C LYS A 212 -0.60 -20.29 -7.11
N VAL A 213 -1.55 -19.44 -6.71
CA VAL A 213 -1.87 -18.17 -7.37
C VAL A 213 -1.72 -17.01 -6.39
N ARG A 214 -0.94 -16.00 -6.78
CA ARG A 214 -0.88 -14.70 -6.12
C ARG A 214 -1.69 -13.69 -6.93
N TYR A 215 -2.64 -13.00 -6.30
CA TYR A 215 -3.50 -12.01 -6.97
C TYR A 215 -3.82 -10.82 -6.08
N GLN A 216 -4.19 -9.71 -6.71
CA GLN A 216 -4.66 -8.48 -6.07
C GLN A 216 -6.09 -8.19 -6.51
N CYS A 217 -6.83 -7.48 -5.68
CA CYS A 217 -8.15 -6.94 -6.04
C CYS A 217 -8.02 -5.44 -6.30
N LYS A 218 -7.98 -5.05 -7.57
CA LYS A 218 -7.85 -3.65 -8.01
C LYS A 218 -9.24 -3.05 -8.27
N ARG A 219 -9.40 -1.75 -8.02
CA ARG A 219 -10.55 -1.03 -8.58
C ARG A 219 -10.30 -0.86 -10.07
N GLU A 220 -11.34 -1.14 -10.84
CA GLU A 220 -11.44 -0.82 -12.26
C GLU A 220 -12.04 0.58 -12.35
#